data_AF-A0A959BG38-F1
#
_entry.id   AF-A0A959BG38-F1
#
_cell.length_a   1.000
_cell.length_b   1.000
_cell.length_c   1.000
_cell.angle_alpha   90.00
_cell.angle_beta   90.00
_cell.angle_gamma   90.00
#
_symmetry.space_group_name_H-M   'P 1'
#
loop_
_entity.id
_entity.type
_entity.pdbx_description
1 polymer ?
#
loop_
_entity_poly.entity_id
_entity_poly.type
_entity_poly.pdbx_seq_one_letter_code
_entity_poly.pdbx_strand_id
1 'polypeptide(L)'
;MKRIVSFFAFALVMGLGAQAQDAQLSFCGTPAYKSEWLERYQQNPQVINRTMMDTIYVPMTLHVVSQDNGSGAMSMNRLMDAFCQLNSVFEQAAIQFYIKDDIRYISNSNYFDHDNTSGRQMMETYNVPNTFNCYIVGDPNGACGYYQPSRDAVALGKSCLGPNDFTWAHEAGHFLSLPHTFYGWETTDYNYDSPTPNTVTWSNITRAVERVNGTNCSYAGDGFCDTSPDYLNFRWNCNGDSESGQIQKDPNGVEFRSDGTLIMAYSNDGCTSIFTDGQIGAMRANLEQERPGHIANQTPPTPIASTELTPIFPEAGAGVQNYEAFDLQWEAIPGAEIYFVDISRLSTFSFTIANYVVTTNSVSVGADELAADKTYYWRIRPFNRYDACTGYSDVFSFELTDLVSSTSARETVEGLRIYPNPAQKNQEVVLEFASEQASTATLSLLSLTGQALRSQRSDITIGANRMSISTAGLPKGLYLVRIDANGGANYRKLVVQ
;
A
#
# COMPACT_ATOMS: atom_id res chain seq x y z
N MET A 1 -48.43 -51.59 0.09
CA MET A 1 -47.08 -51.45 -0.50
C MET A 1 -46.09 -51.10 0.60
N LYS A 2 -45.00 -51.88 0.67
CA LYS A 2 -43.73 -51.70 1.40
C LYS A 2 -43.63 -50.52 2.41
N ARG A 3 -43.62 -50.82 3.71
CA ARG A 3 -42.93 -50.00 4.71
C ARG A 3 -41.45 -50.43 4.71
N ILE A 4 -40.61 -49.69 4.02
CA ILE A 4 -39.15 -49.85 4.06
C ILE A 4 -38.64 -49.08 5.27
N VAL A 5 -38.00 -49.82 6.18
CA VAL A 5 -37.15 -49.31 7.26
C VAL A 5 -35.97 -48.59 6.61
N SER A 6 -35.88 -47.26 6.76
CA SER A 6 -34.66 -46.53 6.41
C SER A 6 -33.77 -46.42 7.63
N PHE A 7 -32.61 -47.08 7.54
CA PHE A 7 -31.47 -46.93 8.43
C PHE A 7 -30.95 -45.48 8.38
N PHE A 8 -30.86 -44.83 9.53
CA PHE A 8 -30.07 -43.60 9.69
C PHE A 8 -28.59 -44.00 9.70
N ALA A 9 -27.90 -43.78 8.58
CA ALA A 9 -26.45 -43.78 8.54
C ALA A 9 -25.96 -42.35 8.81
N PHE A 10 -25.51 -42.12 10.04
CA PHE A 10 -24.86 -40.87 10.44
C PHE A 10 -23.42 -40.91 9.92
N ALA A 11 -23.20 -40.39 8.70
CA ALA A 11 -21.87 -40.18 8.16
C ALA A 11 -21.25 -38.95 8.85
N LEU A 12 -20.43 -39.20 9.86
CA LEU A 12 -19.56 -38.22 10.50
C LEU A 12 -18.47 -37.82 9.49
N VAL A 13 -18.70 -36.73 8.74
CA VAL A 13 -17.65 -36.09 7.96
C VAL A 13 -16.72 -35.40 8.96
N MET A 14 -15.66 -36.11 9.36
CA MET A 14 -14.52 -35.46 10.00
C MET A 14 -13.91 -34.50 8.98
N GLY A 15 -14.19 -33.22 9.15
CA GLY A 15 -13.42 -32.18 8.49
C GLY A 15 -11.97 -32.32 8.94
N LEU A 16 -11.11 -32.81 8.04
CA LEU A 16 -9.68 -32.60 8.13
C LEU A 16 -9.47 -31.09 7.99
N GLY A 17 -9.55 -30.38 9.10
CA GLY A 17 -8.99 -29.04 9.19
C GLY A 17 -7.51 -29.18 8.87
N ALA A 18 -7.10 -28.63 7.73
CA ALA A 18 -5.70 -28.35 7.49
C ALA A 18 -5.28 -27.37 8.60
N GLN A 19 -4.70 -27.90 9.67
CA GLN A 19 -3.85 -27.09 10.53
C GLN A 19 -2.65 -26.74 9.65
N ALA A 20 -2.69 -25.55 9.05
CA ALA A 20 -1.46 -24.89 8.64
C ALA A 20 -0.60 -24.86 9.91
N GLN A 21 0.51 -25.59 9.88
CA GLN A 21 1.58 -25.39 10.86
C GLN A 21 2.01 -23.94 10.65
N ASP A 22 1.69 -23.08 11.61
CA ASP A 22 2.26 -21.74 11.70
C ASP A 22 3.76 -21.97 11.84
N ALA A 23 4.48 -21.88 10.72
CA ALA A 23 5.93 -21.87 10.74
C ALA A 23 6.31 -20.57 11.45
N GLN A 24 6.70 -20.69 12.72
CA GLN A 24 7.06 -19.56 13.56
C GLN A 24 8.27 -18.88 12.92
N LEU A 25 8.03 -17.80 12.16
CA LEU A 25 9.08 -17.02 11.50
C LEU A 25 10.10 -16.58 12.55
N SER A 26 11.39 -16.72 12.24
CA SER A 26 12.46 -16.06 13.00
C SER A 26 12.21 -14.55 12.95
N PHE A 27 12.45 -13.80 14.03
CA PHE A 27 12.25 -12.36 13.95
C PHE A 27 13.23 -11.69 12.99
N CYS A 28 14.53 -11.94 13.16
CA CYS A 28 15.56 -11.41 12.28
C CYS A 28 16.44 -12.55 11.75
N GLY A 29 16.76 -12.48 10.46
CA GLY A 29 17.63 -13.39 9.73
C GLY A 29 19.01 -12.79 9.43
N THR A 30 19.30 -11.58 9.92
CA THR A 30 20.60 -10.93 9.74
C THR A 30 21.70 -11.76 10.39
N PRO A 31 22.78 -12.09 9.67
CA PRO A 31 23.90 -12.79 10.28
C PRO A 31 24.55 -11.91 11.34
N ALA A 32 24.92 -12.52 12.47
CA ALA A 32 25.69 -11.84 13.52
C ALA A 32 27.00 -11.28 12.95
N TYR A 33 27.07 -9.95 12.89
CA TYR A 33 28.18 -9.24 12.28
C TYR A 33 28.35 -7.87 12.93
N LYS A 34 29.59 -7.57 13.32
CA LYS A 34 30.03 -6.22 13.68
C LYS A 34 31.15 -5.83 12.73
N SER A 35 30.98 -4.70 12.04
CA SER A 35 31.95 -4.23 11.05
C SER A 35 33.24 -3.77 11.72
N GLU A 36 34.37 -3.92 11.02
CA GLU A 36 35.66 -3.38 11.49
C GLU A 36 35.58 -1.86 11.67
N TRP A 37 34.79 -1.19 10.82
CA TRP A 37 34.51 0.23 10.97
C TRP A 37 33.83 0.54 12.31
N LEU A 38 32.78 -0.20 12.69
CA LEU A 38 32.08 0.03 13.95
C LEU A 38 32.99 -0.25 15.15
N GLU A 39 33.79 -1.33 15.11
CA GLU A 39 34.77 -1.60 16.17
C GLU A 39 35.78 -0.46 16.34
N ARG A 40 36.20 0.20 15.24
CA ARG A 40 37.06 1.40 15.31
C ARG A 40 36.31 2.63 15.80
N TYR A 41 35.07 2.84 15.35
CA TYR A 41 34.23 3.97 15.79
C TYR A 41 33.99 3.93 17.31
N GLN A 42 33.70 2.75 17.85
CA GLN A 42 33.42 2.55 19.28
C GLN A 42 34.63 2.86 20.21
N GLN A 43 35.85 2.93 19.67
CA GLN A 43 37.02 3.36 20.43
C GLN A 43 37.04 4.87 20.69
N ASN A 44 36.35 5.66 19.88
CA ASN A 44 36.24 7.11 20.02
C ASN A 44 34.90 7.62 19.44
N PRO A 45 33.77 7.28 20.10
CA PRO A 45 32.45 7.60 19.60
C PRO A 45 32.22 9.12 19.64
N GLN A 46 31.48 9.63 18.66
CA GLN A 46 31.08 11.03 18.66
C GLN A 46 30.02 11.26 19.73
N VAL A 47 30.19 12.31 20.54
CA VAL A 47 29.15 12.78 21.45
C VAL A 47 28.14 13.57 20.63
N ILE A 48 26.88 13.16 20.67
CA ILE A 48 25.82 13.80 19.92
C ILE A 48 24.99 14.67 20.84
N ASN A 49 24.55 15.80 20.30
CA ASN A 49 23.51 16.60 20.92
C ASN A 49 22.29 16.59 20.00
N ARG A 50 21.21 15.90 20.43
CA ARG A 50 20.01 15.73 19.62
C ARG A 50 19.42 17.05 19.11
N THR A 51 19.51 18.13 19.90
CA THR A 51 18.95 19.44 19.51
C THR A 51 19.76 20.19 18.46
N MET A 52 20.97 19.72 18.15
CA MET A 52 21.91 20.35 17.22
C MET A 52 22.10 19.52 15.95
N MET A 53 21.36 18.42 15.78
CA MET A 53 21.48 17.55 14.61
C MET A 53 20.71 18.12 13.43
N ASP A 54 21.39 18.27 12.30
CA ASP A 54 20.71 18.45 11.02
C ASP A 54 20.17 17.10 10.51
N THR A 55 19.05 17.16 9.79
CA THR A 55 18.45 16.00 9.13
C THR A 55 19.34 15.50 8.00
N ILE A 56 19.70 14.22 8.04
CA ILE A 56 20.37 13.52 6.95
C ILE A 56 19.30 12.83 6.09
N TYR A 57 19.24 13.21 4.81
CA TYR A 57 18.34 12.61 3.83
C TYR A 57 19.02 11.41 3.17
N VAL A 58 18.39 10.24 3.29
CA VAL A 58 18.91 8.97 2.78
C VAL A 58 18.00 8.47 1.64
N PRO A 59 18.51 8.37 0.40
CA PRO A 59 17.76 7.83 -0.72
C PRO A 59 17.56 6.33 -0.52
N MET A 60 16.34 5.90 -0.75
CA MET A 60 15.90 4.52 -0.65
C MET A 60 15.30 4.07 -1.98
N THR A 61 15.51 2.80 -2.32
CA THR A 61 14.82 2.15 -3.43
C THR A 61 13.95 1.03 -2.86
N LEU A 62 12.65 1.10 -3.18
CA LEU A 62 11.67 0.08 -2.79
C LEU A 62 11.44 -0.90 -3.93
N HIS A 63 11.61 -2.19 -3.63
CA HIS A 63 11.30 -3.29 -4.53
C HIS A 63 10.13 -4.09 -3.93
N VAL A 64 8.95 -4.01 -4.54
CA VAL A 64 7.78 -4.80 -4.14
C VAL A 64 7.76 -6.08 -4.96
N VAL A 65 7.94 -7.21 -4.28
CA VAL A 65 7.99 -8.53 -4.92
C VAL A 65 6.61 -9.18 -4.85
N SER A 66 6.22 -9.84 -5.93
CA SER A 66 4.99 -10.61 -6.05
C SER A 66 5.30 -12.02 -6.57
N GLN A 67 4.34 -12.92 -6.48
CA GLN A 67 4.40 -14.18 -7.23
C GLN A 67 4.41 -13.91 -8.74
N ASP A 68 4.76 -14.93 -9.54
CA ASP A 68 4.85 -14.85 -11.01
C ASP A 68 3.53 -14.40 -11.66
N ASN A 69 2.40 -14.73 -11.04
CA ASN A 69 1.06 -14.34 -11.49
C ASN A 69 0.64 -12.92 -11.04
N GLY A 70 1.54 -12.16 -10.41
CA GLY A 70 1.28 -10.81 -9.88
C GLY A 70 0.60 -10.77 -8.52
N SER A 71 0.19 -11.92 -7.96
CA SER A 71 -0.49 -11.98 -6.67
C SER A 71 0.50 -11.86 -5.49
N GLY A 72 -0.03 -11.54 -4.31
CA GLY A 72 0.76 -11.54 -3.07
C GLY A 72 1.54 -10.26 -2.79
N ALA A 73 1.66 -9.32 -3.74
CA ALA A 73 2.29 -8.02 -3.51
C ALA A 73 1.65 -7.27 -2.32
N MET A 74 2.44 -6.51 -1.59
CA MET A 74 1.92 -5.56 -0.60
C MET A 74 1.21 -4.39 -1.32
N SER A 75 0.06 -3.96 -0.81
CA SER A 75 -0.65 -2.81 -1.36
C SER A 75 0.10 -1.50 -1.08
N MET A 76 -0.06 -0.52 -1.97
CA MET A 76 0.60 0.79 -1.84
C MET A 76 0.29 1.47 -0.50
N ASN A 77 -0.97 1.44 -0.05
CA ASN A 77 -1.36 2.08 1.21
C ASN A 77 -0.63 1.44 2.41
N ARG A 78 -0.55 0.10 2.47
CA ARG A 78 0.22 -0.59 3.53
C ARG A 78 1.71 -0.32 3.45
N LEU A 79 2.26 -0.25 2.23
CA LEU A 79 3.67 0.09 2.02
C LEU A 79 3.99 1.49 2.53
N MET A 80 3.13 2.47 2.24
CA MET A 80 3.30 3.84 2.71
C MET A 80 3.10 3.97 4.23
N ASP A 81 2.20 3.19 4.84
CA ASP A 81 2.09 3.11 6.30
C ASP A 81 3.39 2.60 6.95
N ALA A 82 3.94 1.49 6.44
CA ALA A 82 5.19 0.94 6.94
C ALA A 82 6.39 1.90 6.72
N PHE A 83 6.40 2.60 5.58
CA PHE A 83 7.43 3.60 5.29
C PHE A 83 7.31 4.84 6.21
N CYS A 84 6.08 5.29 6.50
CA CYS A 84 5.84 6.33 7.50
C CYS A 84 6.37 5.90 8.88
N GLN A 85 6.06 4.68 9.30
CA GLN A 85 6.51 4.16 10.59
C GLN A 85 8.04 4.15 10.68
N LEU A 86 8.75 3.69 9.64
CA LEU A 86 10.21 3.75 9.58
C LEU A 86 10.72 5.17 9.84
N ASN A 87 10.20 6.17 9.11
CA ASN A 87 10.64 7.56 9.28
C ASN A 87 10.28 8.13 10.67
N SER A 88 9.13 7.78 11.23
CA SER A 88 8.76 8.21 12.59
C SER A 88 9.74 7.72 13.65
N VAL A 89 10.28 6.51 13.48
CA VAL A 89 11.28 5.94 14.39
C VAL A 89 12.65 6.60 14.21
N PHE A 90 13.01 6.93 12.97
CA PHE A 90 14.30 7.56 12.65
C PHE A 90 14.31 9.08 12.83
N GLU A 91 13.18 9.71 13.13
CA GLU A 91 13.09 11.12 13.55
C GLU A 91 14.01 11.37 14.76
N GLN A 92 14.08 10.43 15.72
CA GLN A 92 14.96 10.54 16.88
C GLN A 92 16.46 10.65 16.51
N ALA A 93 16.84 10.13 15.34
CA ALA A 93 18.20 10.14 14.82
C ALA A 93 18.45 11.31 13.84
N ALA A 94 17.43 12.13 13.58
CA ALA A 94 17.41 13.11 12.49
C ALA A 94 17.89 12.48 11.17
N ILE A 95 17.38 11.30 10.85
CA ILE A 95 17.58 10.61 9.58
C ILE A 95 16.21 10.51 8.91
N GLN A 96 16.11 10.99 7.68
CA GLN A 96 14.88 10.93 6.88
C GLN A 96 15.15 10.11 5.63
N PHE A 97 14.50 8.97 5.51
CA PHE A 97 14.50 8.18 4.29
C PHE A 97 13.53 8.80 3.28
N TYR A 98 13.90 8.76 2.00
CA TYR A 98 13.02 9.15 0.90
C TYR A 98 13.15 8.19 -0.27
N ILE A 99 12.06 7.93 -0.96
CA ILE A 99 12.00 7.05 -2.14
C ILE A 99 12.62 7.83 -3.32
N LYS A 100 13.81 7.43 -3.77
CA LYS A 100 14.56 8.20 -4.77
C LYS A 100 13.86 8.24 -6.14
N ASP A 101 13.43 7.07 -6.60
CA ASP A 101 12.84 6.84 -7.93
C ASP A 101 11.48 6.17 -7.81
N ASP A 102 10.93 5.63 -8.90
CA ASP A 102 9.67 4.88 -8.85
C ASP A 102 9.84 3.56 -8.07
N ILE A 103 8.76 3.13 -7.39
CA ILE A 103 8.69 1.83 -6.75
C ILE A 103 8.79 0.74 -7.82
N ARG A 104 9.68 -0.22 -7.59
CA ARG A 104 9.99 -1.29 -8.56
C ARG A 104 9.17 -2.53 -8.21
N TYR A 105 8.38 -3.02 -9.17
CA TYR A 105 7.60 -4.25 -9.00
C TYR A 105 8.31 -5.42 -9.67
N ILE A 106 8.47 -6.52 -8.94
CA ILE A 106 9.16 -7.73 -9.40
C ILE A 106 8.22 -8.92 -9.24
N SER A 107 7.72 -9.47 -10.35
CA SER A 107 6.94 -10.71 -10.32
C SER A 107 7.87 -11.91 -10.47
N ASN A 108 8.18 -12.55 -9.35
CA ASN A 108 9.02 -13.74 -9.31
C ASN A 108 8.72 -14.56 -8.04
N SER A 109 8.07 -15.72 -8.18
CA SER A 109 7.69 -16.54 -7.02
C SER A 109 8.89 -17.03 -6.21
N ASN A 110 10.05 -17.27 -6.84
CA ASN A 110 11.27 -17.70 -6.16
C ASN A 110 11.94 -16.57 -5.35
N TYR A 111 11.64 -15.31 -5.66
CA TYR A 111 12.10 -14.16 -4.87
C TYR A 111 11.04 -13.74 -3.85
N PHE A 112 9.77 -14.01 -4.11
CA PHE A 112 8.68 -13.70 -3.20
C PHE A 112 8.78 -14.50 -1.90
N ASP A 113 8.97 -15.81 -2.01
CA ASP A 113 9.26 -16.70 -0.87
C ASP A 113 10.61 -17.36 -1.16
N HIS A 114 11.65 -16.99 -0.42
CA HIS A 114 13.02 -17.29 -0.83
C HIS A 114 13.90 -17.81 0.30
N ASP A 115 14.94 -18.55 -0.07
CA ASP A 115 16.06 -18.87 0.81
C ASP A 115 17.20 -17.83 0.66
N ASN A 116 18.27 -17.99 1.44
CA ASN A 116 19.47 -17.15 1.34
C ASN A 116 20.10 -17.09 -0.06
N THR A 117 19.98 -18.12 -0.89
CA THR A 117 20.59 -18.15 -2.23
C THR A 117 19.79 -17.27 -3.18
N SER A 118 18.48 -17.51 -3.25
CA SER A 118 17.55 -16.74 -4.08
C SER A 118 17.46 -15.28 -3.64
N GLY A 119 17.46 -15.01 -2.32
CA GLY A 119 17.49 -13.66 -1.77
C GLY A 119 18.75 -12.88 -2.18
N ARG A 120 19.93 -13.50 -2.13
CA ARG A 120 21.17 -12.89 -2.61
C ARG A 120 21.15 -12.62 -4.10
N GLN A 121 20.65 -13.57 -4.90
CA GLN A 121 20.52 -13.39 -6.35
C GLN A 121 19.57 -12.23 -6.69
N MET A 122 18.45 -12.09 -5.98
CA MET A 122 17.53 -10.97 -6.11
C MET A 122 18.24 -9.63 -5.88
N MET A 123 18.98 -9.51 -4.78
CA MET A 123 19.72 -8.28 -4.45
C MET A 123 20.83 -7.99 -5.48
N GLU A 124 21.57 -8.99 -5.94
CA GLU A 124 22.58 -8.84 -7.01
C GLU A 124 21.99 -8.30 -8.30
N THR A 125 20.78 -8.75 -8.64
CA THR A 125 20.14 -8.44 -9.92
C THR A 125 19.53 -7.03 -9.91
N TYR A 126 18.94 -6.63 -8.79
CA TYR A 126 18.06 -5.46 -8.75
C TYR A 126 18.56 -4.29 -7.90
N ASN A 127 19.64 -4.46 -7.13
CA ASN A 127 20.16 -3.37 -6.30
C ASN A 127 20.45 -2.13 -7.13
N VAL A 128 19.99 -0.99 -6.64
CA VAL A 128 20.27 0.33 -7.20
C VAL A 128 21.43 0.95 -6.41
N PRO A 129 22.57 1.28 -7.05
CA PRO A 129 23.71 1.87 -6.38
C PRO A 129 23.38 3.16 -5.63
N ASN A 130 24.05 3.39 -4.50
CA ASN A 130 23.93 4.59 -3.67
C ASN A 130 22.48 4.84 -3.19
N THR A 131 21.75 3.77 -2.89
CA THR A 131 20.44 3.83 -2.25
C THR A 131 20.33 2.72 -1.23
N PHE A 132 19.57 2.95 -0.17
CA PHE A 132 19.14 1.91 0.74
C PHE A 132 18.13 1.01 0.01
N ASN A 133 18.56 -0.18 -0.41
CA ASN A 133 17.71 -1.11 -1.15
C ASN A 133 16.86 -1.94 -0.18
N CYS A 134 15.54 -1.81 -0.29
CA CYS A 134 14.57 -2.53 0.54
C CYS A 134 13.66 -3.39 -0.33
N TYR A 135 13.61 -4.69 -0.04
CA TYR A 135 12.80 -5.67 -0.73
C TYR A 135 11.62 -6.10 0.13
N ILE A 136 10.40 -5.86 -0.34
CA ILE A 136 9.17 -6.26 0.33
C ILE A 136 8.71 -7.59 -0.28
N VAL A 137 8.78 -8.66 0.50
CA VAL A 137 8.60 -10.04 0.03
C VAL A 137 7.51 -10.76 0.84
N GLY A 138 7.17 -11.99 0.45
CA GLY A 138 6.27 -12.85 1.20
C GLY A 138 6.96 -13.44 2.43
N ASP A 139 7.95 -14.30 2.19
CA ASP A 139 8.76 -14.98 3.20
C ASP A 139 10.27 -14.78 2.92
N PRO A 140 10.97 -13.96 3.74
CA PRO A 140 12.41 -13.77 3.63
C PRO A 140 13.17 -14.83 4.44
N ASN A 141 13.37 -16.02 3.85
CA ASN A 141 14.16 -17.12 4.42
C ASN A 141 13.68 -17.53 5.83
N GLY A 142 12.36 -17.60 6.00
CA GLY A 142 11.69 -17.96 7.24
C GLY A 142 11.82 -16.91 8.35
N ALA A 143 12.12 -15.66 8.02
CA ALA A 143 12.23 -14.56 8.99
C ALA A 143 11.18 -13.45 8.80
N CYS A 144 11.08 -12.48 9.71
CA CYS A 144 10.36 -11.22 9.46
C CYS A 144 11.20 -10.27 8.61
N GLY A 145 12.52 -10.30 8.73
CA GLY A 145 13.42 -9.53 7.90
C GLY A 145 14.88 -9.98 8.02
N TYR A 146 15.72 -9.48 7.13
CA TYR A 146 17.17 -9.54 7.27
C TYR A 146 17.87 -8.43 6.48
N TYR A 147 18.97 -7.93 7.00
CA TYR A 147 20.04 -7.24 6.28
C TYR A 147 21.07 -8.25 5.75
N GLN A 148 21.48 -8.08 4.49
CA GLN A 148 22.51 -8.90 3.85
C GLN A 148 23.79 -8.08 3.63
N PRO A 149 24.80 -8.18 4.51
CA PRO A 149 26.01 -7.35 4.44
C PRO A 149 26.76 -7.47 3.10
N SER A 150 26.75 -8.65 2.47
CA SER A 150 27.47 -8.85 1.19
C SER A 150 26.78 -8.20 -0.02
N ARG A 151 25.53 -7.79 0.12
CA ARG A 151 24.73 -7.13 -0.92
C ARG A 151 24.29 -5.74 -0.54
N ASP A 152 24.41 -5.37 0.72
CA ASP A 152 24.07 -4.06 1.24
C ASP A 152 22.58 -3.69 1.00
N ALA A 153 21.69 -4.62 1.32
CA ALA A 153 20.25 -4.48 1.14
C ALA A 153 19.49 -5.25 2.23
N VAL A 154 18.23 -4.88 2.44
CA VAL A 154 17.32 -5.57 3.38
C VAL A 154 16.19 -6.25 2.64
N ALA A 155 15.79 -7.43 3.12
CA ALA A 155 14.54 -8.09 2.75
C ALA A 155 13.60 -8.08 3.95
N LEU A 156 12.32 -7.79 3.69
CA LEU A 156 11.30 -7.56 4.70
C LEU A 156 10.05 -8.36 4.33
N GLY A 157 9.60 -9.20 5.26
CA GLY A 157 8.38 -9.98 5.12
C GLY A 157 7.17 -9.07 5.29
N LYS A 158 6.29 -9.04 4.30
CA LYS A 158 5.12 -8.15 4.28
C LYS A 158 4.14 -8.38 5.45
N SER A 159 4.23 -9.54 6.10
CA SER A 159 3.46 -9.91 7.30
C SER A 159 3.95 -9.20 8.56
N CYS A 160 5.19 -8.70 8.57
CA CYS A 160 5.83 -8.01 9.70
C CYS A 160 6.06 -6.51 9.41
N LEU A 161 5.19 -5.93 8.58
CA LEU A 161 5.17 -4.51 8.20
C LEU A 161 3.77 -3.92 8.44
N GLY A 162 3.23 -4.17 9.62
CA GLY A 162 2.07 -3.50 10.17
C GLY A 162 2.43 -2.17 10.84
N PRO A 163 1.44 -1.33 11.18
CA PRO A 163 1.68 0.03 11.70
C PRO A 163 2.38 0.09 13.07
N ASN A 164 2.48 -1.04 13.77
CA ASN A 164 3.17 -1.17 15.06
C ASN A 164 4.35 -2.15 14.99
N ASP A 165 4.76 -2.58 13.80
CA ASP A 165 5.85 -3.56 13.65
C ASP A 165 7.19 -2.84 13.45
N PHE A 166 8.20 -3.16 14.25
CA PHE A 166 9.49 -2.45 14.21
C PHE A 166 10.54 -3.15 13.34
N THR A 167 10.17 -4.21 12.61
CA THR A 167 11.08 -4.99 11.76
C THR A 167 11.84 -4.12 10.77
N TRP A 168 11.19 -3.19 10.07
CA TRP A 168 11.90 -2.34 9.11
C TRP A 168 12.95 -1.47 9.80
N ALA A 169 12.62 -0.89 10.96
CA ALA A 169 13.56 -0.08 11.72
C ALA A 169 14.75 -0.92 12.24
N HIS A 170 14.48 -2.14 12.69
CA HIS A 170 15.50 -3.10 13.11
C HIS A 170 16.49 -3.42 11.97
N GLU A 171 15.98 -3.81 10.79
CA GLU A 171 16.85 -4.10 9.64
C GLU A 171 17.56 -2.86 9.09
N ALA A 172 16.94 -1.69 9.18
CA ALA A 172 17.60 -0.42 8.87
C ALA A 172 18.72 -0.09 9.85
N GLY A 173 18.58 -0.44 11.14
CA GLY A 173 19.66 -0.36 12.13
C GLY A 173 20.86 -1.22 11.73
N HIS A 174 20.63 -2.46 11.28
CA HIS A 174 21.68 -3.33 10.73
C HIS A 174 22.33 -2.76 9.47
N PHE A 175 21.54 -2.21 8.54
CA PHE A 175 22.07 -1.51 7.37
C PHE A 175 23.00 -0.36 7.78
N LEU A 176 22.67 0.34 8.87
CA LEU A 176 23.48 1.42 9.47
C LEU A 176 24.52 0.92 10.49
N SER A 177 24.91 -0.35 10.37
CA SER A 177 25.98 -1.05 11.09
C SER A 177 25.69 -1.44 12.53
N LEU A 178 24.50 -1.23 13.08
CA LEU A 178 24.18 -1.65 14.45
C LEU A 178 24.08 -3.18 14.54
N PRO A 179 24.75 -3.83 15.51
CA PRO A 179 24.51 -5.23 15.81
C PRO A 179 23.29 -5.38 16.72
N HIS A 180 22.87 -6.62 16.99
CA HIS A 180 21.92 -6.89 18.07
C HIS A 180 22.50 -6.47 19.43
N THR A 181 21.64 -6.08 20.38
CA THR A 181 22.02 -5.80 21.78
C THR A 181 22.73 -6.99 22.43
N PHE A 182 22.30 -8.20 22.09
CA PHE A 182 22.88 -9.46 22.54
C PHE A 182 24.04 -9.98 21.68
N TYR A 183 24.78 -9.10 21.00
CA TYR A 183 25.89 -9.50 20.12
C TYR A 183 26.89 -10.42 20.82
N GLY A 184 27.15 -11.58 20.22
CA GLY A 184 27.94 -12.70 20.76
C GLY A 184 27.12 -13.87 21.31
N TRP A 185 25.81 -13.68 21.55
CA TRP A 185 24.90 -14.70 22.10
C TRP A 185 24.02 -15.38 21.04
N GLU A 186 24.15 -15.03 19.76
CA GLU A 186 23.17 -15.33 18.71
C GLU A 186 22.84 -16.82 18.53
N THR A 187 23.71 -17.73 18.96
CA THR A 187 23.41 -19.16 19.02
C THR A 187 23.91 -19.82 20.31
N THR A 188 24.09 -19.05 21.38
CA THR A 188 24.62 -19.56 22.65
C THR A 188 23.50 -19.60 23.68
N ASP A 189 23.05 -20.81 23.99
CA ASP A 189 22.17 -21.04 25.14
C ASP A 189 23.00 -21.10 26.43
N TYR A 190 22.47 -20.53 27.52
CA TYR A 190 23.08 -20.66 28.84
C TYR A 190 22.01 -20.79 29.93
N ASN A 191 22.45 -21.25 31.10
CA ASN A 191 21.58 -21.34 32.28
C ASN A 191 21.55 -19.99 33.01
N TYR A 192 20.41 -19.30 32.93
CA TYR A 192 20.14 -18.02 33.57
C TYR A 192 20.30 -18.02 35.10
N ASP A 193 20.21 -19.18 35.76
CA ASP A 193 20.39 -19.28 37.22
C ASP A 193 21.86 -19.17 37.65
N SER A 194 22.79 -19.33 36.71
CA SER A 194 24.24 -19.31 36.95
C SER A 194 24.89 -18.05 36.37
N PRO A 195 25.94 -17.50 37.00
CA PRO A 195 26.76 -16.46 36.39
C PRO A 195 27.30 -16.91 35.03
N THR A 196 27.28 -16.00 34.07
CA THR A 196 27.85 -16.24 32.74
C THR A 196 29.39 -16.34 32.78
N PRO A 197 30.04 -17.00 31.80
CA PRO A 197 31.48 -16.93 31.67
C PRO A 197 31.94 -15.50 31.31
N ASN A 198 33.23 -15.17 31.54
CA ASN A 198 33.78 -13.87 31.14
C ASN A 198 33.79 -13.65 29.60
N THR A 199 33.67 -14.73 28.83
CA THR A 199 33.68 -14.70 27.37
C THR A 199 32.68 -15.70 26.81
N VAL A 200 32.08 -15.36 25.67
CA VAL A 200 31.24 -16.25 24.86
C VAL A 200 31.92 -16.49 23.51
N THR A 201 31.76 -17.71 22.97
CA THR A 201 32.34 -18.08 21.67
C THR A 201 31.23 -18.51 20.73
N TRP A 202 31.14 -17.83 19.59
CA TRP A 202 30.21 -18.12 18.51
C TRP A 202 30.96 -18.14 17.18
N SER A 203 30.76 -19.16 16.34
CA SER A 203 31.40 -19.28 15.01
C SER A 203 32.92 -19.04 14.99
N ASN A 204 33.64 -19.57 15.99
CA ASN A 204 35.09 -19.38 16.24
C ASN A 204 35.52 -17.95 16.62
N ILE A 205 34.57 -17.04 16.86
CA ILE A 205 34.81 -15.69 17.37
C ILE A 205 34.57 -15.73 18.87
N THR A 206 35.57 -15.36 19.67
CA THR A 206 35.43 -15.22 21.14
C THR A 206 35.31 -13.75 21.50
N ARG A 207 34.27 -13.40 22.25
CA ARG A 207 33.98 -12.02 22.69
C ARG A 207 33.82 -11.97 24.19
N ALA A 208 34.13 -10.81 24.77
CA ALA A 208 33.88 -10.56 26.19
C ALA A 208 32.36 -10.46 26.43
N VAL A 209 31.90 -11.02 27.53
CA VAL A 209 30.52 -10.82 28.01
C VAL A 209 30.43 -9.47 28.72
N GLU A 210 29.48 -8.65 28.32
CA GLU A 210 29.27 -7.32 28.89
C GLU A 210 28.84 -7.42 30.35
N ARG A 211 29.37 -6.58 31.23
CA ARG A 211 29.06 -6.58 32.67
C ARG A 211 28.10 -5.46 33.00
N VAL A 212 27.21 -5.72 33.97
CA VAL A 212 26.20 -4.75 34.45
C VAL A 212 26.84 -3.45 34.98
N ASN A 213 28.06 -3.53 35.50
CA ASN A 213 28.78 -2.36 36.02
C ASN A 213 29.40 -1.46 34.94
N GLY A 214 29.22 -1.78 33.64
CA GLY A 214 29.70 -0.97 32.52
C GLY A 214 31.21 -0.96 32.32
N THR A 215 31.99 -1.77 33.04
CA THR A 215 33.47 -1.72 32.95
C THR A 215 34.03 -2.15 31.60
N ASN A 216 33.23 -2.81 30.76
CA ASN A 216 33.62 -3.30 29.44
C ASN A 216 32.59 -3.02 28.33
N CYS A 217 31.58 -2.18 28.58
CA CYS A 217 30.51 -1.89 27.61
C CYS A 217 31.00 -1.31 26.28
N SER A 218 32.17 -0.65 26.24
CA SER A 218 32.71 -0.09 25.01
C SER A 218 33.28 -1.12 24.02
N TYR A 219 33.39 -2.39 24.41
CA TYR A 219 33.94 -3.45 23.55
C TYR A 219 33.31 -4.84 23.73
N ALA A 220 32.52 -5.05 24.78
CA ALA A 220 31.70 -6.25 24.98
C ALA A 220 30.27 -6.03 24.46
N GLY A 221 29.54 -7.11 24.20
CA GLY A 221 28.17 -7.02 23.67
C GLY A 221 28.09 -6.20 22.37
N ASP A 222 27.05 -5.38 22.26
CA ASP A 222 26.82 -4.50 21.11
C ASP A 222 27.82 -3.32 21.03
N GLY A 223 28.58 -3.08 22.10
CA GLY A 223 29.67 -2.10 22.18
C GLY A 223 29.20 -0.67 22.46
N PHE A 224 27.98 -0.49 22.95
CA PHE A 224 27.44 0.79 23.39
C PHE A 224 27.28 0.80 24.92
N CYS A 225 27.70 1.88 25.58
CA CYS A 225 27.63 1.98 27.04
C CYS A 225 26.31 2.54 27.56
N ASP A 226 25.43 2.97 26.66
CA ASP A 226 24.08 3.43 26.95
C ASP A 226 23.01 2.41 26.58
N THR A 227 23.40 1.22 26.12
CA THR A 227 22.60 0.00 26.10
C THR A 227 22.98 -0.83 27.33
N SER A 228 21.99 -1.46 27.96
CA SER A 228 22.27 -2.40 29.05
C SER A 228 22.68 -3.76 28.47
N PRO A 229 23.43 -4.60 29.21
CA PRO A 229 23.72 -5.95 28.77
C PRO A 229 22.43 -6.71 28.39
N ASP A 230 22.53 -7.54 27.36
CA ASP A 230 21.45 -8.41 26.90
C ASP A 230 22.03 -9.76 26.47
N TYR A 231 21.57 -10.86 27.05
CA TYR A 231 22.01 -12.21 26.67
C TYR A 231 20.85 -13.06 26.14
N LEU A 232 19.71 -12.44 25.78
CA LEU A 232 18.52 -13.13 25.28
C LEU A 232 18.52 -13.16 23.74
N ASN A 233 18.89 -14.29 23.17
CA ASN A 233 18.98 -14.51 21.72
C ASN A 233 17.66 -14.98 21.05
N PHE A 234 16.53 -14.81 21.72
CA PHE A 234 15.21 -15.27 21.27
C PHE A 234 14.15 -14.17 21.47
N ARG A 235 12.99 -14.28 20.81
CA ARG A 235 11.90 -13.31 20.99
C ARG A 235 11.24 -13.43 22.36
N TRP A 236 11.04 -12.31 23.05
CA TRP A 236 10.49 -12.30 24.41
C TRP A 236 9.48 -11.17 24.66
N ASN A 237 8.55 -11.41 25.60
CA ASN A 237 7.58 -10.43 26.07
C ASN A 237 8.16 -9.58 27.21
N CYS A 238 7.77 -8.32 27.26
CA CYS A 238 8.19 -7.42 28.33
C CYS A 238 7.21 -7.44 29.51
N ASN A 239 7.74 -7.10 30.68
CA ASN A 239 6.96 -6.86 31.89
C ASN A 239 6.37 -5.43 31.88
N GLY A 240 5.76 -5.01 32.99
CA GLY A 240 5.17 -3.66 33.13
C GLY A 240 6.18 -2.51 33.12
N ASP A 241 7.47 -2.81 33.26
CA ASP A 241 8.58 -1.85 33.25
C ASP A 241 9.32 -1.84 31.90
N SER A 242 8.75 -2.49 30.87
CA SER A 242 9.36 -2.68 29.55
C SER A 242 10.66 -3.49 29.57
N GLU A 243 10.86 -4.36 30.55
CA GLU A 243 12.04 -5.22 30.65
C GLU A 243 11.72 -6.70 30.39
N SER A 244 12.73 -7.52 30.15
CA SER A 244 12.57 -8.97 29.99
C SER A 244 11.98 -9.64 31.23
N GLY A 245 11.06 -10.58 31.03
CA GLY A 245 10.57 -11.45 32.10
C GLY A 245 11.63 -12.40 32.67
N GLN A 246 12.65 -12.72 31.87
CA GLN A 246 13.81 -13.52 32.27
C GLN A 246 14.82 -12.67 33.05
N ILE A 247 15.25 -13.15 34.22
CA ILE A 247 16.40 -12.60 34.97
C ILE A 247 17.66 -13.27 34.45
N GLN A 248 18.72 -12.49 34.28
CA GLN A 248 20.02 -12.92 33.76
C GLN A 248 21.11 -12.57 34.76
N LYS A 249 22.26 -13.24 34.69
CA LYS A 249 23.40 -13.00 35.57
C LYS A 249 24.67 -12.72 34.80
N ASP A 250 25.29 -11.57 35.08
CA ASP A 250 26.58 -11.21 34.51
C ASP A 250 27.71 -12.13 35.05
N PRO A 251 28.97 -11.99 34.56
CA PRO A 251 30.07 -12.83 35.02
C PRO A 251 30.45 -12.68 36.51
N ASN A 252 30.00 -11.62 37.17
CA ASN A 252 30.15 -11.40 38.60
C ASN A 252 28.94 -11.91 39.42
N GLY A 253 27.93 -12.46 38.75
CA GLY A 253 26.69 -12.92 39.37
C GLY A 253 25.70 -11.79 39.69
N VAL A 254 25.88 -10.60 39.12
CA VAL A 254 24.93 -9.50 39.26
C VAL A 254 23.70 -9.80 38.42
N GLU A 255 22.52 -9.79 39.06
CA GLU A 255 21.24 -10.01 38.40
C GLU A 255 20.75 -8.75 37.66
N PHE A 256 20.23 -8.94 36.45
CA PHE A 256 19.63 -7.87 35.63
C PHE A 256 18.54 -8.41 34.69
N ARG A 257 17.83 -7.52 34.01
CA ARG A 257 16.85 -7.79 32.94
C ARG A 257 17.23 -7.00 31.69
N SER A 258 16.94 -7.54 30.52
CA SER A 258 17.19 -6.83 29.25
C SER A 258 16.17 -5.71 29.06
N ASP A 259 16.64 -4.58 28.53
CA ASP A 259 15.80 -3.44 28.18
C ASP A 259 15.01 -3.74 26.90
N GLY A 260 13.68 -3.77 27.01
CA GLY A 260 12.78 -4.08 25.90
C GLY A 260 12.46 -2.90 25.01
N THR A 261 12.89 -1.70 25.36
CA THR A 261 12.66 -0.49 24.56
C THR A 261 13.60 -0.38 23.36
N LEU A 262 14.71 -1.11 23.35
CA LEU A 262 15.74 -1.04 22.33
C LEU A 262 15.30 -1.70 21.02
N ILE A 263 15.42 -0.98 19.90
CA ILE A 263 15.06 -1.49 18.56
C ILE A 263 15.92 -2.67 18.13
N MET A 264 17.19 -2.71 18.54
CA MET A 264 18.12 -3.79 18.19
C MET A 264 18.04 -5.02 19.11
N ALA A 265 17.09 -5.04 20.06
CA ALA A 265 16.80 -6.21 20.88
C ALA A 265 15.73 -7.11 20.23
N TYR A 266 15.54 -8.30 20.79
CA TYR A 266 14.46 -9.22 20.40
C TYR A 266 13.24 -9.14 21.35
N SER A 267 13.05 -8.02 22.04
CA SER A 267 11.78 -7.74 22.70
C SER A 267 10.66 -7.65 21.67
N ASN A 268 9.44 -8.03 22.06
CA ASN A 268 8.29 -7.88 21.19
C ASN A 268 7.98 -6.40 20.91
N ASP A 269 7.48 -6.14 19.71
CA ASP A 269 7.28 -4.81 19.13
C ASP A 269 6.41 -3.87 19.98
N GLY A 270 5.55 -4.42 20.86
CA GLY A 270 4.77 -3.63 21.82
C GLY A 270 5.59 -2.92 22.91
N CYS A 271 6.88 -3.20 23.03
CA CYS A 271 7.80 -2.57 23.99
C CYS A 271 8.83 -1.66 23.31
N THR A 272 9.19 -2.02 22.09
CA THR A 272 10.26 -1.40 21.32
C THR A 272 9.92 0.03 20.95
N SER A 273 10.87 0.95 21.10
CA SER A 273 10.62 2.37 20.83
C SER A 273 11.86 3.20 20.48
N ILE A 274 13.07 2.82 20.89
CA ILE A 274 14.23 3.74 20.85
C ILE A 274 15.50 3.17 20.21
N PHE A 275 16.29 4.08 19.65
CA PHE A 275 17.73 3.94 19.51
C PHE A 275 18.41 4.83 20.56
N THR A 276 19.47 4.33 21.20
CA THR A 276 20.24 5.09 22.17
C THR A 276 21.09 6.19 21.50
N ASP A 277 21.65 7.12 22.27
CA ASP A 277 22.49 8.17 21.70
C ASP A 277 23.74 7.58 21.04
N GLY A 278 24.37 6.58 21.66
CA GLY A 278 25.49 5.83 21.10
C GLY A 278 25.14 5.20 19.76
N GLN A 279 23.98 4.53 19.68
CA GLN A 279 23.49 3.91 18.45
C GLN A 279 23.20 4.95 17.36
N ILE A 280 22.51 6.05 17.69
CA ILE A 280 22.26 7.16 16.75
C ILE A 280 23.57 7.70 16.19
N GLY A 281 24.61 7.80 17.01
CA GLY A 281 25.91 8.34 16.62
C GLY A 281 26.64 7.44 15.65
N ALA A 282 26.63 6.14 15.94
CA ALA A 282 27.15 5.15 15.02
C ALA A 282 26.40 5.19 13.68
N MET A 283 25.07 5.21 13.69
CA MET A 283 24.29 5.25 12.44
C MET A 283 24.59 6.48 11.58
N ARG A 284 24.63 7.66 12.20
CA ARG A 284 24.95 8.92 11.51
C ARG A 284 26.39 8.95 10.99
N ALA A 285 27.35 8.55 11.82
CA ALA A 285 28.75 8.46 11.43
C ALA A 285 28.96 7.43 10.31
N ASN A 286 28.19 6.33 10.31
CA ASN A 286 28.23 5.32 9.25
C ASN A 286 27.78 5.91 7.91
N LEU A 287 26.70 6.71 7.91
CA LEU A 287 26.23 7.42 6.71
C LEU A 287 27.31 8.34 6.14
N GLU A 288 27.97 9.11 7.00
CA GLU A 288 28.98 10.10 6.60
C GLU A 288 30.30 9.47 6.14
N GLN A 289 30.76 8.42 6.84
CA GLN A 289 32.11 7.87 6.65
C GLN A 289 32.13 6.71 5.66
N GLU A 290 31.17 5.79 5.76
CA GLU A 290 31.15 4.55 4.97
C GLU A 290 30.18 4.62 3.79
N ARG A 291 29.21 5.55 3.82
CA ARG A 291 28.14 5.64 2.83
C ARG A 291 27.99 7.02 2.19
N PRO A 292 29.06 7.76 1.82
CA PRO A 292 28.95 9.12 1.29
C PRO A 292 28.07 9.22 0.03
N GLY A 293 28.02 8.16 -0.80
CA GLY A 293 27.12 8.10 -1.96
C GLY A 293 25.63 8.14 -1.59
N HIS A 294 25.26 7.63 -0.41
CA HIS A 294 23.89 7.64 0.13
C HIS A 294 23.51 9.01 0.71
N ILE A 295 24.41 9.99 0.76
CA ILE A 295 24.09 11.33 1.26
C ILE A 295 24.44 12.42 0.24
N ALA A 296 24.65 12.06 -1.02
CA ALA A 296 25.07 13.00 -2.07
C ALA A 296 24.02 14.10 -2.38
N ASN A 297 22.73 13.86 -2.15
CA ASN A 297 21.67 14.85 -2.32
C ASN A 297 20.93 15.08 -0.99
N GLN A 298 21.16 16.24 -0.38
CA GLN A 298 20.54 16.67 0.88
C GLN A 298 19.46 17.74 0.67
N THR A 299 18.99 17.92 -0.56
CA THR A 299 17.87 18.82 -0.84
C THR A 299 16.58 18.08 -0.56
N PRO A 300 15.81 18.44 0.48
CA PRO A 300 14.57 17.74 0.78
C PRO A 300 13.57 17.93 -0.38
N PRO A 301 12.88 16.87 -0.82
CA PRO A 301 11.67 17.01 -1.61
C PRO A 301 10.63 17.87 -0.87
N THR A 302 9.71 18.49 -1.60
CA THR A 302 8.70 19.35 -0.98
C THR A 302 7.70 18.48 -0.22
N PRO A 303 7.48 18.69 1.10
CA PRO A 303 6.48 17.93 1.86
C PRO A 303 5.07 18.27 1.41
N ILE A 304 4.10 17.41 1.76
CA ILE A 304 2.68 17.67 1.48
C ILE A 304 2.17 18.62 2.55
N ALA A 305 1.83 19.84 2.15
CA ALA A 305 1.49 20.91 3.09
C ALA A 305 0.08 20.76 3.72
N SER A 306 -0.83 20.04 3.05
CA SER A 306 -2.21 19.84 3.50
C SER A 306 -2.82 18.61 2.84
N THR A 307 -3.77 17.97 3.53
CA THR A 307 -4.64 16.93 2.97
C THR A 307 -6.03 17.45 2.59
N GLU A 308 -6.26 18.76 2.72
CA GLU A 308 -7.47 19.41 2.22
C GLU A 308 -7.59 19.18 0.72
N LEU A 309 -8.77 18.72 0.30
CA LEU A 309 -9.05 18.32 -1.07
C LEU A 309 -10.35 18.95 -1.54
N THR A 310 -10.32 19.56 -2.71
CA THR A 310 -11.52 20.08 -3.38
C THR A 310 -11.93 19.09 -4.49
N PRO A 311 -13.09 18.42 -4.38
CA PRO A 311 -13.59 17.57 -5.46
C PRO A 311 -14.05 18.44 -6.64
N ILE A 312 -13.60 18.10 -7.85
CA ILE A 312 -14.05 18.70 -9.12
C ILE A 312 -15.26 17.93 -9.65
N PHE A 313 -15.20 16.60 -9.59
CA PHE A 313 -16.32 15.74 -9.97
C PHE A 313 -16.27 14.39 -9.23
N PRO A 314 -17.41 13.85 -8.81
CA PRO A 314 -18.71 14.51 -8.72
C PRO A 314 -18.67 15.63 -7.67
N GLU A 315 -19.47 16.68 -7.87
CA GLU A 315 -19.73 17.65 -6.80
C GLU A 315 -20.28 16.90 -5.58
N ALA A 316 -19.96 17.36 -4.37
CA ALA A 316 -20.34 16.66 -3.15
C ALA A 316 -21.87 16.45 -3.07
N GLY A 317 -22.30 15.18 -3.02
CA GLY A 317 -23.72 14.81 -3.00
C GLY A 317 -24.41 14.81 -4.36
N ALA A 318 -23.67 14.96 -5.47
CA ALA A 318 -24.25 14.90 -6.82
C ALA A 318 -24.65 13.48 -7.22
N GLY A 319 -25.69 13.40 -8.06
CA GLY A 319 -26.05 12.19 -8.78
C GLY A 319 -25.14 11.97 -9.97
N VAL A 320 -24.43 10.85 -9.99
CA VAL A 320 -23.61 10.38 -11.11
C VAL A 320 -24.44 9.36 -11.90
N GLN A 321 -24.61 9.63 -13.18
CA GLN A 321 -25.29 8.69 -14.09
C GLN A 321 -24.39 7.47 -14.31
N ASN A 322 -24.97 6.28 -14.22
CA ASN A 322 -24.27 5.02 -14.45
C ASN A 322 -23.90 4.83 -15.94
N TYR A 323 -22.78 5.41 -16.36
CA TYR A 323 -22.11 5.11 -17.63
C TYR A 323 -21.16 3.91 -17.42
N GLU A 324 -20.80 3.15 -18.47
CA GLU A 324 -19.84 2.02 -18.35
C GLU A 324 -18.57 2.36 -17.54
N ALA A 325 -18.15 3.63 -17.53
CA ALA A 325 -17.22 4.20 -16.55
C ALA A 325 -17.49 5.70 -16.35
N PHE A 326 -17.04 6.25 -15.22
CA PHE A 326 -16.98 7.68 -14.94
C PHE A 326 -15.70 8.05 -14.19
N ASP A 327 -15.26 9.31 -14.26
CA ASP A 327 -14.04 9.73 -13.57
C ASP A 327 -14.37 10.37 -12.22
N LEU A 328 -13.62 10.06 -11.18
CA LEU A 328 -13.48 10.93 -10.01
C LEU A 328 -12.36 11.94 -10.29
N GLN A 329 -12.57 13.22 -10.00
CA GLN A 329 -11.62 14.30 -10.27
C GLN A 329 -11.54 15.26 -9.08
N TRP A 330 -10.34 15.76 -8.80
CA TRP A 330 -10.07 16.67 -7.69
C TRP A 330 -9.00 17.71 -8.05
N GLU A 331 -8.91 18.78 -7.27
CA GLU A 331 -7.79 19.72 -7.37
C GLU A 331 -6.49 19.07 -6.89
N ALA A 332 -5.40 19.24 -7.64
CA ALA A 332 -4.11 18.67 -7.27
C ALA A 332 -3.62 19.25 -5.94
N ILE A 333 -3.25 18.39 -5.00
CA ILE A 333 -2.67 18.76 -3.72
C ILE A 333 -1.20 19.16 -3.95
N PRO A 334 -0.77 20.37 -3.57
CA PRO A 334 0.62 20.78 -3.71
C PRO A 334 1.59 19.83 -3.00
N GLY A 335 2.61 19.37 -3.74
CA GLY A 335 3.62 18.43 -3.25
C GLY A 335 3.22 16.96 -3.35
N ALA A 336 1.96 16.62 -3.63
CA ALA A 336 1.54 15.23 -3.81
C ALA A 336 1.90 14.71 -5.22
N GLU A 337 2.48 13.51 -5.27
CA GLU A 337 2.90 12.85 -6.51
C GLU A 337 2.06 11.60 -6.82
N ILE A 338 1.47 11.01 -5.77
CA ILE A 338 0.68 9.78 -5.83
C ILE A 338 -0.59 10.00 -4.99
N TYR A 339 -1.71 9.46 -5.44
CA TYR A 339 -2.97 9.48 -4.70
C TYR A 339 -3.50 8.05 -4.56
N PHE A 340 -3.80 7.67 -3.32
CA PHE A 340 -4.56 6.46 -3.02
C PHE A 340 -6.04 6.84 -2.84
N VAL A 341 -6.88 6.37 -3.75
CA VAL A 341 -8.31 6.67 -3.77
C VAL A 341 -9.07 5.47 -3.22
N ASP A 342 -9.78 5.65 -2.11
CA ASP A 342 -10.66 4.62 -1.53
C ASP A 342 -12.12 4.92 -1.87
N ILE A 343 -12.88 3.89 -2.22
CA ILE A 343 -14.34 3.97 -2.39
C ILE A 343 -15.00 2.94 -1.46
N SER A 344 -16.09 3.36 -0.79
CA SER A 344 -16.89 2.56 0.13
C SER A 344 -18.39 2.83 -0.05
N ARG A 345 -19.24 1.94 0.45
CA ARG A 345 -20.67 2.24 0.67
C ARG A 345 -20.98 2.81 2.05
N LEU A 346 -19.97 2.91 2.91
CA LEU A 346 -20.09 3.36 4.28
C LEU A 346 -19.16 4.55 4.48
N SER A 347 -19.67 5.67 4.99
CA SER A 347 -18.87 6.86 5.28
C SER A 347 -17.77 6.62 6.31
N THR A 348 -17.88 5.55 7.11
CA THR A 348 -16.87 5.12 8.08
C THR A 348 -15.69 4.38 7.45
N PHE A 349 -15.78 3.98 6.17
CA PHE A 349 -14.80 3.12 5.50
C PHE A 349 -14.47 1.83 6.27
N SER A 350 -15.44 1.28 7.01
CA SER A 350 -15.27 -0.04 7.64
C SER A 350 -15.20 -1.20 6.62
N PHE A 351 -15.49 -0.91 5.34
CA PHE A 351 -15.31 -1.83 4.23
C PHE A 351 -15.04 -1.04 2.94
N THR A 352 -13.89 -1.26 2.31
CA THR A 352 -13.55 -0.69 1.00
C THR A 352 -14.01 -1.63 -0.11
N ILE A 353 -14.72 -1.09 -1.10
CA ILE A 353 -15.20 -1.86 -2.27
C ILE A 353 -14.26 -1.78 -3.46
N ALA A 354 -13.60 -0.63 -3.64
CA ALA A 354 -12.66 -0.38 -4.71
C ALA A 354 -11.59 0.59 -4.18
N ASN A 355 -10.36 0.41 -4.66
CA ASN A 355 -9.29 1.36 -4.42
C ASN A 355 -8.39 1.48 -5.66
N TYR A 356 -7.77 2.65 -5.79
CA TYR A 356 -6.90 2.96 -6.92
C TYR A 356 -5.65 3.70 -6.44
N VAL A 357 -4.56 3.53 -7.19
CA VAL A 357 -3.32 4.29 -7.03
C VAL A 357 -3.08 5.03 -8.33
N VAL A 358 -3.07 6.36 -8.30
CA VAL A 358 -2.89 7.20 -9.49
C VAL A 358 -1.84 8.28 -9.24
N THR A 359 -1.13 8.69 -10.29
CA THR A 359 -0.18 9.82 -10.27
C THR A 359 -0.79 11.12 -10.82
N THR A 360 -2.07 11.07 -11.17
CA THR A 360 -2.87 12.18 -11.68
C THR A 360 -3.95 12.55 -10.67
N ASN A 361 -4.53 13.73 -10.82
CA ASN A 361 -5.64 14.22 -10.00
C ASN A 361 -7.03 13.72 -10.49
N SER A 362 -7.05 12.54 -11.09
CA SER A 362 -8.25 11.90 -11.60
C SER A 362 -8.09 10.38 -11.66
N VAL A 363 -9.19 9.64 -11.49
CA VAL A 363 -9.25 8.19 -11.71
C VAL A 363 -10.55 7.78 -12.38
N SER A 364 -10.48 6.85 -13.34
CA SER A 364 -11.67 6.28 -13.99
C SER A 364 -12.16 5.06 -13.20
N VAL A 365 -13.44 5.08 -12.84
CA VAL A 365 -14.14 4.05 -12.07
C VAL A 365 -15.10 3.32 -12.99
N GLY A 366 -14.93 2.00 -13.12
CA GLY A 366 -15.83 1.17 -13.91
C GLY A 366 -17.18 0.99 -13.22
N ALA A 367 -18.28 1.11 -13.98
CA ALA A 367 -19.63 0.89 -13.44
C ALA A 367 -19.88 -0.55 -13.01
N ASP A 368 -19.21 -1.53 -13.63
CA ASP A 368 -19.34 -2.93 -13.21
C ASP A 368 -18.81 -3.17 -11.78
N GLU A 369 -17.99 -2.26 -11.26
CA GLU A 369 -17.47 -2.32 -9.89
C GLU A 369 -18.49 -1.78 -8.87
N LEU A 370 -19.44 -0.96 -9.32
CA LEU A 370 -20.38 -0.22 -8.47
C LEU A 370 -21.85 -0.47 -8.90
N ALA A 371 -22.65 -1.04 -8.01
CA ALA A 371 -24.08 -1.18 -8.25
C ALA A 371 -24.81 0.18 -8.34
N ALA A 372 -25.72 0.32 -9.31
CA ALA A 372 -26.61 1.47 -9.45
C ALA A 372 -27.62 1.60 -8.30
N ASP A 373 -28.20 2.79 -8.18
CA ASP A 373 -29.12 3.24 -7.13
C ASP A 373 -28.54 3.02 -5.72
N LYS A 374 -27.28 3.44 -5.57
CA LYS A 374 -26.53 3.40 -4.31
C LYS A 374 -25.75 4.68 -4.09
N THR A 375 -25.65 5.08 -2.82
CA THR A 375 -24.70 6.10 -2.39
C THR A 375 -23.34 5.47 -2.13
N TYR A 376 -22.31 6.12 -2.65
CA TYR A 376 -20.92 5.78 -2.42
C TYR A 376 -20.22 6.94 -1.73
N TYR A 377 -19.19 6.58 -0.97
CA TYR A 377 -18.29 7.49 -0.28
C TYR A 377 -16.90 7.27 -0.82
N TRP A 378 -16.15 8.34 -1.03
CA TRP A 378 -14.77 8.27 -1.45
C TRP A 378 -13.92 9.24 -0.66
N ARG A 379 -12.65 8.87 -0.49
CA ARG A 379 -11.64 9.68 0.19
C ARG A 379 -10.30 9.44 -0.48
N ILE A 380 -9.40 10.39 -0.35
CA ILE A 380 -8.09 10.34 -0.97
C ILE A 380 -7.02 10.45 0.09
N ARG A 381 -5.96 9.67 -0.06
CA ARG A 381 -4.73 9.85 0.68
C ARG A 381 -3.61 10.25 -0.28
N PRO A 382 -3.12 11.50 -0.22
CA PRO A 382 -2.01 11.93 -1.05
C PRO A 382 -0.68 11.41 -0.47
N PHE A 383 0.24 11.03 -1.33
CA PHE A 383 1.59 10.63 -0.98
C PHE A 383 2.58 11.30 -1.91
N ASN A 384 3.82 11.40 -1.48
CA ASN A 384 4.92 11.62 -2.38
C ASN A 384 6.12 10.77 -1.96
N ARG A 385 7.22 10.89 -2.70
CA ARG A 385 8.47 10.18 -2.44
C ARG A 385 9.11 10.46 -1.07
N TYR A 386 8.62 11.44 -0.31
CA TYR A 386 9.22 11.94 0.93
C TYR A 386 8.31 11.81 2.15
N ASP A 387 7.02 12.07 1.95
CA ASP A 387 5.98 12.18 2.96
C ASP A 387 4.92 11.11 2.71
N ALA A 388 5.02 10.06 3.53
CA ALA A 388 4.09 8.94 3.55
C ALA A 388 3.19 8.94 4.80
N CYS A 389 3.42 9.88 5.73
CA CYS A 389 2.69 9.98 6.99
C CYS A 389 1.39 10.80 6.88
N THR A 390 0.90 10.98 5.66
CA THR A 390 -0.30 11.75 5.37
C THR A 390 -1.55 11.04 5.87
N GLY A 391 -2.55 11.83 6.28
CA GLY A 391 -3.89 11.35 6.54
C GLY A 391 -4.73 11.25 5.27
N TYR A 392 -5.92 10.66 5.39
CA TYR A 392 -6.95 10.80 4.37
C TYR A 392 -7.51 12.23 4.36
N SER A 393 -7.98 12.66 3.19
CA SER A 393 -8.86 13.80 3.02
C SER A 393 -10.16 13.63 3.78
N ASP A 394 -10.99 14.68 3.77
CA ASP A 394 -12.40 14.56 4.08
C ASP A 394 -13.09 13.48 3.21
N VAL A 395 -14.22 12.99 3.72
CA VAL A 395 -15.04 12.00 3.02
C VAL A 395 -16.05 12.72 2.13
N PHE A 396 -15.98 12.42 0.84
CA PHE A 396 -16.92 12.90 -0.16
C PHE A 396 -17.93 11.80 -0.50
N SER A 397 -19.08 12.19 -1.07
CA SER A 397 -20.11 11.22 -1.46
C SER A 397 -20.72 11.56 -2.81
N PHE A 398 -21.21 10.51 -3.47
CA PHE A 398 -22.01 10.61 -4.69
C PHE A 398 -23.05 9.51 -4.73
N GLU A 399 -24.14 9.74 -5.46
CA GLU A 399 -25.14 8.73 -5.72
C GLU A 399 -24.96 8.22 -7.14
N LEU A 400 -24.66 6.93 -7.30
CA LEU A 400 -24.68 6.31 -8.63
C LEU A 400 -26.13 6.01 -8.95
N THR A 401 -26.75 6.84 -9.77
CA THR A 401 -28.10 6.60 -10.25
C THR A 401 -28.01 5.70 -11.46
N ASP A 402 -28.90 4.71 -11.58
CA ASP A 402 -29.01 3.99 -12.84
C ASP A 402 -29.27 4.99 -13.97
N LEU A 403 -28.95 4.61 -15.21
CA LEU A 403 -29.23 5.45 -16.36
C LEU A 403 -30.75 5.42 -16.61
N VAL A 404 -31.50 6.03 -15.70
CA VAL A 404 -32.88 6.42 -15.91
C VAL A 404 -32.76 7.56 -16.90
N SER A 405 -32.84 7.22 -18.18
CA SER A 405 -33.22 8.16 -19.22
C SER A 405 -34.26 9.08 -18.60
N SER A 406 -33.89 10.35 -18.40
CA SER A 406 -34.69 11.34 -17.70
C SER A 406 -35.86 11.80 -18.57
N THR A 407 -36.51 10.85 -19.21
CA THR A 407 -37.93 10.77 -19.43
C THR A 407 -38.30 9.30 -19.27
N SER A 408 -39.03 8.95 -18.21
CA SER A 408 -40.08 7.95 -18.32
C SER A 408 -41.21 8.48 -19.23
N ALA A 409 -40.85 8.93 -20.43
CA ALA A 409 -41.76 8.85 -21.54
C ALA A 409 -41.67 7.38 -21.93
N ARG A 410 -42.62 6.59 -21.43
CA ARG A 410 -42.89 5.21 -21.82
C ARG A 410 -42.37 4.98 -23.24
N GLU A 411 -41.44 4.05 -23.45
CA GLU A 411 -41.06 3.70 -24.82
C GLU A 411 -42.34 3.22 -25.51
N THR A 412 -42.89 4.06 -26.39
CA THR A 412 -44.16 3.80 -27.05
C THR A 412 -44.02 3.06 -28.36
N VAL A 413 -42.79 2.87 -28.81
CA VAL A 413 -42.43 2.10 -29.97
C VAL A 413 -41.23 1.22 -29.65
N GLU A 414 -41.24 -0.02 -30.11
CA GLU A 414 -40.17 -0.99 -29.86
C GLU A 414 -39.14 -1.00 -30.99
N GLY A 415 -37.89 -1.32 -30.68
CA GLY A 415 -36.87 -1.59 -31.69
C GLY A 415 -36.47 -0.39 -32.56
N LEU A 416 -36.62 0.84 -32.06
CA LEU A 416 -36.31 2.07 -32.81
C LEU A 416 -34.84 2.10 -33.28
N ARG A 417 -34.65 2.05 -34.60
CA ARG A 417 -33.36 2.13 -35.32
C ARG A 417 -33.34 3.36 -36.20
N ILE A 418 -32.18 3.99 -36.29
CA ILE A 418 -31.95 5.15 -37.16
C ILE A 418 -30.74 4.91 -38.05
N TYR A 419 -30.89 5.06 -39.36
CA TYR A 419 -29.80 4.83 -40.30
C TYR A 419 -29.92 5.65 -41.59
N PRO A 420 -28.80 6.06 -42.20
CA PRO A 420 -27.44 5.91 -41.67
C PRO A 420 -27.17 6.90 -40.52
N ASN A 421 -26.35 6.46 -39.58
CA ASN A 421 -25.83 7.28 -38.49
C ASN A 421 -24.37 6.85 -38.25
N PRO A 422 -23.36 7.66 -38.63
CA PRO A 422 -23.45 9.06 -39.07
C PRO A 422 -24.15 9.27 -40.43
N ALA A 423 -24.90 10.37 -40.55
CA ALA A 423 -25.54 10.81 -41.78
C ALA A 423 -24.72 11.90 -42.48
N GLN A 424 -24.66 11.88 -43.80
CA GLN A 424 -24.03 12.93 -44.60
C GLN A 424 -24.95 14.16 -44.70
N LYS A 425 -24.37 15.34 -44.93
CA LYS A 425 -25.14 16.55 -45.26
C LYS A 425 -26.13 16.31 -46.42
N ASN A 426 -27.36 16.81 -46.27
CA ASN A 426 -28.45 16.66 -47.25
C ASN A 426 -28.89 15.21 -47.53
N GLN A 427 -28.67 14.29 -46.59
CA GLN A 427 -29.12 12.91 -46.65
C GLN A 427 -30.46 12.71 -45.93
N GLU A 428 -31.31 11.84 -46.47
CA GLU A 428 -32.47 11.31 -45.75
C GLU A 428 -32.04 10.25 -44.75
N VAL A 429 -32.45 10.42 -43.50
CA VAL A 429 -32.19 9.46 -42.41
C VAL A 429 -33.47 8.71 -42.12
N VAL A 430 -33.39 7.39 -42.16
CA VAL A 430 -34.51 6.48 -42.00
C VAL A 430 -34.65 6.07 -40.54
N LEU A 431 -35.88 6.02 -40.06
CA LEU A 431 -36.25 5.46 -38.77
C LEU A 431 -37.14 4.25 -38.98
N GLU A 432 -36.79 3.14 -38.33
CA GLU A 432 -37.59 1.92 -38.27
C GLU A 432 -37.93 1.59 -36.83
N PHE A 433 -39.18 1.22 -36.57
CA PHE A 433 -39.68 0.87 -35.24
C PHE A 433 -40.95 0.03 -35.35
N ALA A 434 -41.31 -0.66 -34.27
CA ALA A 434 -42.59 -1.35 -34.14
C ALA A 434 -43.53 -0.60 -33.18
N SER A 435 -44.83 -0.57 -33.48
CA SER A 435 -45.85 0.03 -32.60
C SER A 435 -46.89 -1.00 -32.18
N GLU A 436 -47.31 -0.98 -30.93
CA GLU A 436 -48.37 -1.86 -30.40
C GLU A 436 -49.79 -1.37 -30.78
N GLN A 437 -49.93 -0.10 -31.18
CA GLN A 437 -51.20 0.55 -31.47
C GLN A 437 -51.10 1.37 -32.77
N ALA A 438 -52.22 1.49 -33.48
CA ALA A 438 -52.33 2.45 -34.57
C ALA A 438 -52.58 3.85 -33.99
N SER A 439 -51.73 4.82 -34.34
CA SER A 439 -51.84 6.20 -33.86
C SER A 439 -51.15 7.16 -34.84
N THR A 440 -51.17 8.45 -34.54
CA THR A 440 -50.37 9.45 -35.29
C THR A 440 -49.08 9.72 -34.54
N ALA A 441 -47.94 9.47 -35.19
CA ALA A 441 -46.62 9.75 -34.66
C ALA A 441 -46.11 11.13 -35.11
N THR A 442 -45.43 11.85 -34.22
CA THR A 442 -44.68 13.08 -34.54
C THR A 442 -43.18 12.79 -34.46
N LEU A 443 -42.47 12.93 -35.56
CA LEU A 443 -41.01 12.83 -35.61
C LEU A 443 -40.41 14.23 -35.61
N SER A 444 -39.50 14.52 -34.68
CA SER A 444 -38.81 15.79 -34.56
C SER A 444 -37.28 15.59 -34.55
N LEU A 445 -36.57 16.48 -35.23
CA LEU A 445 -35.12 16.62 -35.12
C LEU A 445 -34.82 17.86 -34.27
N LEU A 446 -34.03 17.67 -33.21
CA LEU A 446 -33.75 18.67 -32.19
C LEU A 446 -32.25 19.00 -32.15
N SER A 447 -31.92 20.24 -31.79
CA SER A 447 -30.56 20.60 -31.35
C SER A 447 -30.25 19.99 -29.98
N LEU A 448 -28.99 20.05 -29.54
CA LEU A 448 -28.59 19.64 -28.17
C LEU A 448 -29.23 20.49 -27.07
N THR A 449 -29.68 21.71 -27.41
CA THR A 449 -30.43 22.59 -26.49
C THR A 449 -31.93 22.31 -26.48
N GLY A 450 -32.40 21.27 -27.20
CA GLY A 450 -33.80 20.86 -27.26
C GLY A 450 -34.68 21.66 -28.24
N GLN A 451 -34.09 22.58 -29.02
CA GLN A 451 -34.84 23.34 -30.02
C GLN A 451 -35.21 22.44 -31.20
N ALA A 452 -36.50 22.38 -31.55
CA ALA A 452 -36.96 21.65 -32.73
C ALA A 452 -36.51 22.34 -34.03
N LEU A 453 -35.64 21.67 -34.77
CA LEU A 453 -35.12 22.12 -36.07
C LEU A 453 -36.03 21.68 -37.22
N ARG A 454 -36.60 20.48 -37.10
CA ARG A 454 -37.56 19.90 -38.06
C ARG A 454 -38.60 19.08 -37.32
N SER A 455 -39.81 19.02 -37.86
CA SER A 455 -40.85 18.14 -37.35
C SER A 455 -41.77 17.69 -38.48
N GLN A 456 -42.21 16.43 -38.43
CA GLN A 456 -43.20 15.87 -39.35
C GLN A 456 -44.16 14.95 -38.59
N ARG A 457 -45.37 14.78 -39.13
CA ARG A 457 -46.38 13.86 -38.58
C ARG A 457 -46.71 12.79 -39.60
N SER A 458 -46.92 11.57 -39.14
CA SER A 458 -47.34 10.44 -39.98
C SER A 458 -48.18 9.46 -39.18
N ASP A 459 -49.17 8.86 -39.83
CA ASP A 459 -49.93 7.78 -39.23
C ASP A 459 -49.09 6.50 -39.20
N ILE A 460 -49.13 5.79 -38.08
CA ILE A 460 -48.42 4.53 -37.84
C ILE A 460 -49.43 3.41 -37.61
N THR A 461 -49.06 2.20 -38.01
CA THR A 461 -49.87 0.99 -37.89
C THR A 461 -49.35 0.08 -36.77
N ILE A 462 -50.15 -0.90 -36.35
CA ILE A 462 -49.68 -1.96 -35.45
C ILE A 462 -48.63 -2.80 -36.17
N GLY A 463 -47.49 -3.06 -35.52
CA GLY A 463 -46.34 -3.75 -36.11
C GLY A 463 -45.30 -2.78 -36.66
N ALA A 464 -44.58 -3.17 -37.71
CA ALA A 464 -43.43 -2.44 -38.23
C ALA A 464 -43.82 -1.16 -38.99
N ASN A 465 -43.11 -0.06 -38.73
CA ASN A 465 -43.30 1.24 -39.33
C ASN A 465 -41.96 1.83 -39.78
N ARG A 466 -42.02 2.73 -40.77
CA ARG A 466 -40.85 3.41 -41.33
C ARG A 466 -41.14 4.89 -41.59
N MET A 467 -40.27 5.76 -41.11
CA MET A 467 -40.30 7.21 -41.35
C MET A 467 -38.94 7.70 -41.82
N SER A 468 -38.85 8.90 -42.40
CA SER A 468 -37.55 9.50 -42.77
C SER A 468 -37.48 10.98 -42.45
N ILE A 469 -36.31 11.49 -42.10
CA ILE A 469 -36.08 12.91 -41.85
C ILE A 469 -34.82 13.40 -42.56
N SER A 470 -34.95 14.52 -43.27
CA SER A 470 -33.86 15.10 -44.04
C SER A 470 -32.86 15.84 -43.15
N THR A 471 -31.57 15.64 -43.40
CA THR A 471 -30.48 16.41 -42.79
C THR A 471 -30.12 17.69 -43.58
N ALA A 472 -30.93 18.07 -44.56
CA ALA A 472 -30.62 19.20 -45.43
C ALA A 472 -30.46 20.52 -44.64
N GLY A 473 -29.43 21.29 -44.96
CA GLY A 473 -29.17 22.58 -44.31
C GLY A 473 -28.70 22.52 -42.85
N LEU A 474 -28.44 21.33 -42.30
CA LEU A 474 -27.88 21.19 -40.95
C LEU A 474 -26.35 21.34 -40.97
N PRO A 475 -25.76 22.09 -40.01
CA PRO A 475 -24.32 22.03 -39.74
C PRO A 475 -23.86 20.63 -39.32
N LYS A 476 -22.56 20.36 -39.46
CA LYS A 476 -21.96 19.15 -38.87
C LYS A 476 -22.08 19.21 -37.35
N GLY A 477 -22.46 18.11 -36.72
CA GLY A 477 -22.65 18.07 -35.27
C GLY A 477 -23.56 16.94 -34.80
N LEU A 478 -23.81 16.94 -33.49
CA LEU A 478 -24.68 15.99 -32.81
C LEU A 478 -26.09 16.59 -32.67
N TYR A 479 -27.10 15.78 -32.99
CA TYR A 479 -28.52 16.11 -32.92
C TYR A 479 -29.29 15.00 -32.18
N LEU A 480 -30.50 15.32 -31.74
CA LEU A 480 -31.43 14.35 -31.17
C LEU A 480 -32.63 14.17 -32.09
N VAL A 481 -33.00 12.93 -32.36
CA VAL A 481 -34.22 12.58 -33.07
C VAL A 481 -35.23 12.03 -32.08
N ARG A 482 -36.39 12.68 -31.99
CA ARG A 482 -37.49 12.36 -31.08
C ARG A 482 -38.68 11.83 -31.88
N ILE A 483 -39.27 10.73 -31.47
CA ILE A 483 -40.56 10.26 -31.98
C ILE A 483 -41.59 10.22 -30.85
N ASP A 484 -42.63 11.04 -30.97
CA ASP A 484 -43.81 11.03 -30.11
C ASP A 484 -44.90 10.15 -30.72
N ALA A 485 -45.25 9.05 -30.06
CA ALA A 485 -46.31 8.12 -30.50
C ALA A 485 -47.00 7.54 -29.26
N ASN A 486 -48.25 7.08 -29.36
CA ASN A 486 -49.01 6.41 -28.29
C ASN A 486 -48.96 7.10 -26.90
N GLY A 487 -48.87 8.44 -26.87
CA GLY A 487 -48.82 9.23 -25.63
C GLY A 487 -47.46 9.28 -24.92
N GLY A 488 -46.38 8.85 -25.57
CA GLY A 488 -45.00 8.95 -25.06
C GLY A 488 -43.99 9.26 -26.16
N ALA A 489 -42.71 9.35 -25.80
CA ALA A 489 -41.64 9.88 -26.64
C ALA A 489 -40.40 8.98 -26.56
N ASN A 490 -39.78 8.70 -27.70
CA ASN A 490 -38.53 7.94 -27.79
C ASN A 490 -37.46 8.81 -28.45
N TYR A 491 -36.20 8.64 -28.05
CA TYR A 491 -35.08 9.46 -28.53
C TYR A 491 -33.95 8.61 -29.12
N ARG A 492 -33.30 9.12 -30.16
CA ARG A 492 -32.03 8.58 -30.71
C ARG A 492 -31.07 9.71 -31.06
N LYS A 493 -29.78 9.50 -30.80
CA LYS A 493 -28.72 10.41 -31.22
C LYS A 493 -28.51 10.29 -32.73
N LEU A 494 -28.32 11.41 -33.42
CA LEU A 494 -27.95 11.49 -34.84
C LEU A 494 -26.70 12.35 -35.02
N VAL A 495 -25.67 11.81 -35.65
CA VAL A 495 -24.44 12.55 -36.01
C VAL A 495 -24.52 12.95 -37.48
N VAL A 496 -24.39 14.24 -37.79
CA VAL A 496 -24.31 14.75 -39.17
C VAL A 496 -22.86 15.11 -39.51
N GLN A 497 -22.34 14.56 -40.61
CA GLN A 497 -20.97 14.73 -41.10
C GLN A 497 -20.87 15.46 -42.43
#